data_AF-A0A1H9N3W0-F1
#
_entry.id   AF-A0A1H9N3W0-F1
#
_cell.length_a   1.000
_cell.length_b   1.000
_cell.length_c   1.000
_cell.angle_alpha   90.00
_cell.angle_beta   90.00
_cell.angle_gamma   90.00
#
_symmetry.space_group_name_H-M   'P 1'
#
loop_
_entity.id
_entity.type
_entity.pdbx_description
1 polymer ?
#
loop_
_entity_poly.entity_id
_entity_poly.type
_entity_poly.pdbx_seq_one_letter_code
_entity_poly.pdbx_strand_id
1 'polypeptide(L)'
;MAAERLTTEVRQQLGLGRILPLGEAADGVWVTEEVALGVLHRSVPGARLSAVRLDPSGPRSAAESAVPAPAGALPPGPLTLTAHLAVDADRPVPAAADEVRRTLLAAAERELGLPLEYVDLRVTELVEAGSAGRVRREEGSGPREGAEEPAPGREPAARGAGPGGRTEEPGTEQAEAADRVARAVLAVPGVVRLAPAQGPAFSHVAAGPRFSAVRIEGDPAAGPCHVLLRVTVSPEHRVLDTARAAGAAARGALGTPDGVTAAVLVAAVDRR
;
A
#
# COMPACT_ATOMS: atom_id res chain seq x y z
N MET A 1 -16.79 -20.65 7.98
CA MET A 1 -15.61 -21.10 7.19
C MET A 1 -15.36 -20.22 5.96
N ALA A 2 -16.08 -20.32 4.84
CA ALA A 2 -15.81 -19.49 3.63
C ALA A 2 -16.20 -18.00 3.79
N ALA A 3 -17.33 -17.73 4.45
CA ALA A 3 -17.82 -16.36 4.67
C ALA A 3 -16.93 -15.53 5.61
N GLU A 4 -16.27 -16.17 6.59
CA GLU A 4 -15.34 -15.51 7.53
C GLU A 4 -13.99 -15.19 6.88
N ARG A 5 -13.51 -16.06 5.98
CA ARG A 5 -12.32 -15.79 5.16
C ARG A 5 -12.58 -14.63 4.19
N LEU A 6 -13.72 -14.64 3.50
CA LEU A 6 -14.13 -13.58 2.59
C LEU A 6 -14.31 -12.22 3.31
N THR A 7 -14.93 -12.20 4.49
CA THR A 7 -15.08 -10.96 5.28
C THR A 7 -13.75 -10.44 5.83
N THR A 8 -12.80 -11.33 6.14
CA THR A 8 -11.44 -10.96 6.55
C THR A 8 -10.63 -10.43 5.36
N GLU A 9 -10.77 -11.00 4.17
CA GLU A 9 -10.15 -10.51 2.92
C GLU A 9 -10.72 -9.16 2.47
N VAL A 10 -12.04 -8.97 2.52
CA VAL A 10 -12.68 -7.67 2.20
C VAL A 10 -12.24 -6.59 3.21
N ARG A 11 -12.07 -6.93 4.48
CA ARG A 11 -11.52 -6.00 5.49
C ARG A 11 -10.04 -5.68 5.26
N GLN A 12 -9.25 -6.63 4.73
CA GLN A 12 -7.88 -6.39 4.26
C GLN A 12 -7.86 -5.43 3.06
N GLN A 13 -8.81 -5.57 2.13
CA GLN A 13 -8.97 -4.69 0.95
C GLN A 13 -9.32 -3.25 1.36
N LEU A 14 -10.19 -3.07 2.36
CA LEU A 14 -10.60 -1.74 2.82
C LEU A 14 -9.53 -1.01 3.63
N GLY A 15 -8.53 -1.72 4.16
CA GLY A 15 -7.44 -1.13 4.97
C GLY A 15 -6.17 -0.73 4.19
N LEU A 16 -5.98 -1.25 2.97
CA LEU A 16 -4.76 -1.03 2.15
C LEU A 16 -5.03 -0.25 0.86
N GLY A 17 -6.30 0.03 0.56
CA GLY A 17 -6.70 0.65 -0.69
C GLY A 17 -6.42 -0.24 -1.90
N ARG A 18 -6.28 0.38 -3.06
CA ARG A 18 -5.95 -0.30 -4.32
C ARG A 18 -4.47 -0.72 -4.34
N ILE A 19 -4.17 -1.89 -4.88
CA ILE A 19 -2.81 -2.42 -5.00
C ILE A 19 -2.38 -2.32 -6.47
N LEU A 20 -1.25 -1.67 -6.71
CA LEU A 20 -0.71 -1.38 -8.03
C LEU A 20 0.49 -2.29 -8.34
N PRO A 21 0.60 -2.86 -9.55
CA PRO A 21 1.79 -3.55 -9.98
C PRO A 21 2.96 -2.57 -10.09
N LEU A 22 4.15 -3.00 -9.70
CA LEU A 22 5.38 -2.22 -9.81
C LEU A 22 6.37 -2.97 -10.71
N GLY A 23 6.97 -2.27 -11.66
CA GLY A 23 7.80 -2.90 -12.69
C GLY A 23 7.00 -3.69 -13.71
N GLU A 24 7.58 -4.79 -14.17
CA GLU A 24 7.05 -5.69 -15.20
C GLU A 24 6.29 -6.87 -14.59
N ALA A 25 5.53 -7.58 -15.42
CA ALA A 25 4.70 -8.71 -14.98
C ALA A 25 5.50 -9.86 -14.33
N ALA A 26 6.79 -9.98 -14.67
CA ALA A 26 7.70 -10.99 -14.14
C ALA A 26 8.26 -10.66 -12.74
N ASP A 27 8.13 -9.41 -12.29
CA ASP A 27 8.79 -8.95 -11.06
C ASP A 27 8.11 -9.44 -9.79
N GLY A 28 6.79 -9.67 -9.83
CA GLY A 28 6.03 -10.05 -8.64
C GLY A 28 6.09 -8.98 -7.54
N VAL A 29 6.13 -7.70 -7.92
CA VAL A 29 6.19 -6.58 -6.99
C VAL A 29 4.92 -5.73 -7.11
N TRP A 30 4.40 -5.33 -5.97
CA TRP A 30 3.26 -4.44 -5.84
C TRP A 30 3.49 -3.36 -4.81
N VAL A 31 2.77 -2.25 -4.96
CA VAL A 31 2.75 -1.14 -4.01
C VAL A 31 1.30 -0.72 -3.78
N THR A 32 0.96 -0.32 -2.56
CA THR A 32 -0.36 0.29 -2.31
C THR A 32 -0.45 1.65 -3.02
N GLU A 33 -1.61 1.99 -3.58
CA GLU A 33 -1.84 3.28 -4.25
C GLU A 33 -1.51 4.46 -3.33
N GLU A 34 -1.86 4.38 -2.03
CA GLU A 34 -1.53 5.42 -1.05
C GLU A 34 -0.03 5.71 -0.97
N VAL A 35 0.80 4.67 -0.95
CA VAL A 35 2.27 4.81 -0.90
C VAL A 35 2.80 5.41 -2.21
N ALA A 36 2.31 4.93 -3.36
CA ALA A 36 2.69 5.46 -4.66
C ALA A 36 2.34 6.95 -4.77
N LEU A 37 1.10 7.31 -4.46
CA LEU A 37 0.63 8.70 -4.45
C LEU A 37 1.41 9.55 -3.44
N GLY A 38 1.73 9.02 -2.27
CA GLY A 38 2.55 9.71 -1.28
C GLY A 38 3.94 10.08 -1.80
N VAL A 39 4.59 9.20 -2.56
CA VAL A 39 5.88 9.49 -3.22
C VAL A 39 5.70 10.53 -4.32
N LEU A 40 4.72 10.34 -5.21
CA LEU A 40 4.45 11.24 -6.33
C LEU A 40 4.06 12.67 -5.87
N HIS A 41 3.27 12.81 -4.82
CA HIS A 41 2.93 14.12 -4.27
C HIS A 41 4.14 14.87 -3.73
N ARG A 42 5.11 14.16 -3.14
CA ARG A 42 6.33 14.80 -2.59
C ARG A 42 7.28 15.29 -3.68
N SER A 43 7.24 14.73 -4.89
CA SER A 43 8.10 15.18 -5.99
C SER A 43 7.65 16.53 -6.57
N VAL A 44 6.42 16.97 -6.28
CA VAL A 44 5.84 18.23 -6.76
C VAL A 44 5.33 19.12 -5.62
N PRO A 45 6.19 19.55 -4.67
CA PRO A 45 5.75 20.25 -3.45
C PRO A 45 5.07 21.60 -3.70
N GLY A 46 5.31 22.23 -4.86
CA GLY A 46 4.62 23.47 -5.27
C GLY A 46 3.31 23.26 -6.01
N ALA A 47 2.98 22.02 -6.41
CA ALA A 47 1.76 21.73 -7.16
C ALA A 47 0.59 21.44 -6.21
N ARG A 48 -0.54 22.10 -6.46
CA ARG A 48 -1.79 21.86 -5.74
C ARG A 48 -2.58 20.80 -6.49
N LEU A 49 -2.29 19.54 -6.19
CA LEU A 49 -2.96 18.38 -6.78
C LEU A 49 -4.12 17.91 -5.90
N SER A 50 -5.25 17.60 -6.53
CA SER A 50 -6.40 16.97 -5.87
C SER A 50 -7.04 15.91 -6.77
N ALA A 51 -7.94 15.09 -6.21
CA ALA A 51 -8.62 14.01 -6.92
C ALA A 51 -7.66 13.03 -7.65
N VAL A 52 -6.46 12.81 -7.11
CA VAL A 52 -5.41 12.02 -7.76
C VAL A 52 -5.77 10.53 -7.76
N ARG A 53 -5.68 9.87 -8.92
CA ARG A 53 -5.98 8.44 -9.10
C ARG A 53 -4.98 7.78 -10.04
N LEU A 54 -4.72 6.50 -9.80
CA LEU A 54 -3.94 5.63 -10.67
C LEU A 54 -4.82 4.50 -11.22
N ASP A 55 -4.96 4.45 -12.53
CA ASP A 55 -5.79 3.49 -13.26
C ASP A 55 -4.97 2.81 -14.38
N PRO A 56 -5.29 1.58 -14.78
CA PRO A 56 -4.69 0.98 -15.97
C PRO A 56 -4.92 1.85 -17.21
N SER A 57 -3.88 2.08 -18.03
CA SER A 57 -3.98 2.90 -19.25
C SER A 57 -4.90 2.31 -20.32
N GLY A 58 -5.29 1.04 -20.20
CA GLY A 58 -6.31 0.40 -21.03
C GLY A 58 -6.29 -1.14 -20.96
N PRO A 59 -7.37 -1.81 -21.40
CA PRO A 59 -7.51 -3.26 -21.26
C PRO A 59 -6.54 -4.07 -22.13
N ARG A 60 -5.95 -3.46 -23.17
CA ARG A 60 -4.97 -4.14 -24.05
C ARG A 60 -3.54 -4.16 -23.48
N SER A 61 -3.31 -3.42 -22.40
CA SER A 61 -1.97 -3.30 -21.81
C SER A 61 -1.81 -4.15 -20.54
N ALA A 62 -2.87 -4.87 -20.14
CA ALA A 62 -2.85 -5.79 -19.02
C ALA A 62 -2.15 -7.11 -19.41
N ALA A 63 -1.01 -7.37 -18.80
CA ALA A 63 -0.31 -8.64 -18.86
C ALA A 63 -0.74 -9.56 -17.70
N GLU A 64 -0.61 -10.88 -17.90
CA GLU A 64 -0.77 -11.84 -16.81
C GLU A 64 0.46 -11.80 -15.89
N SER A 65 0.25 -11.80 -14.57
CA SER A 65 1.36 -11.83 -13.62
C SER A 65 2.05 -13.19 -13.64
N ALA A 66 3.38 -13.21 -13.65
CA ALA A 66 4.15 -14.45 -13.63
C ALA A 66 4.08 -15.20 -12.29
N VAL A 67 3.54 -14.55 -11.26
CA VAL A 67 3.36 -15.09 -9.91
C VAL A 67 1.92 -14.84 -9.44
N PRO A 68 1.39 -15.64 -8.49
CA PRO A 68 0.10 -15.35 -7.88
C PRO A 68 0.05 -13.92 -7.34
N ALA A 69 -0.90 -13.13 -7.84
CA ALA A 69 -1.04 -11.74 -7.44
C ALA A 69 -1.73 -11.62 -6.07
N PRO A 70 -1.34 -10.65 -5.22
CA PRO A 70 -2.09 -10.33 -4.01
C PRO A 70 -3.56 -10.05 -4.35
N ALA A 71 -4.46 -10.45 -3.45
CA ALA A 71 -5.88 -10.22 -3.64
C ALA A 71 -6.18 -8.73 -3.84
N GLY A 72 -6.90 -8.39 -4.92
CA GLY A 72 -7.24 -7.01 -5.27
C GLY A 72 -6.15 -6.22 -5.99
N ALA A 73 -5.04 -6.86 -6.36
CA ALA A 73 -4.04 -6.24 -7.23
C ALA A 73 -4.59 -5.99 -8.63
N LEU A 74 -4.26 -4.81 -9.18
CA LEU A 74 -4.46 -4.55 -10.60
C LEU A 74 -3.55 -5.45 -11.45
N PRO A 75 -3.98 -5.82 -12.68
CA PRO A 75 -3.13 -6.57 -13.58
C PRO A 75 -1.88 -5.76 -13.94
N PRO A 76 -0.70 -6.39 -14.04
CA PRO A 76 0.52 -5.75 -14.53
C PRO A 76 0.31 -5.03 -15.86
N GLY A 77 0.87 -3.82 -15.99
CA GLY A 77 0.74 -3.03 -17.20
C GLY A 77 0.92 -1.54 -16.93
N PRO A 78 0.99 -0.72 -17.99
CA PRO A 78 1.09 0.71 -17.88
C PRO A 78 -0.12 1.32 -17.16
N LEU A 79 0.16 2.34 -16.36
CA LEU A 79 -0.81 3.10 -15.60
C LEU A 79 -0.94 4.52 -16.15
N THR A 80 -2.12 5.09 -15.97
CA THR A 80 -2.42 6.50 -16.15
C THR A 80 -2.70 7.13 -14.80
N LEU A 81 -2.05 8.26 -14.53
CA LEU A 81 -2.39 9.13 -13.40
C LEU A 81 -3.37 10.18 -13.90
N THR A 82 -4.50 10.33 -13.21
CA THR A 82 -5.42 11.45 -13.40
C THR A 82 -5.41 12.33 -12.16
N ALA A 83 -5.42 13.65 -12.34
CA ALA A 83 -5.48 14.60 -11.23
C ALA A 83 -6.09 15.94 -11.63
N HIS A 84 -6.64 16.64 -10.65
CA HIS A 84 -6.94 18.06 -10.76
C HIS A 84 -5.72 18.89 -10.33
N LEU A 85 -5.43 19.95 -11.07
CA LEU A 85 -4.33 20.87 -10.81
C LEU A 85 -4.87 22.30 -10.64
N ALA A 86 -4.49 22.96 -9.55
CA ALA A 86 -4.60 24.41 -9.46
C ALA A 86 -3.28 25.05 -9.91
N VAL A 87 -3.37 26.08 -10.77
CA VAL A 87 -2.21 26.78 -11.34
C VAL A 87 -2.22 28.24 -10.91
N ASP A 88 -1.07 28.82 -10.62
CA ASP A 88 -0.95 30.23 -10.32
C ASP A 88 -1.28 31.08 -11.57
N ALA A 89 -2.09 32.13 -11.40
CA ALA A 89 -2.60 32.96 -12.48
C ALA A 89 -1.50 33.76 -13.22
N ASP A 90 -0.32 33.89 -12.63
CA ASP A 90 0.86 34.55 -13.21
C ASP A 90 1.69 33.62 -14.11
N ARG A 91 1.42 32.31 -14.13
CA ARG A 91 2.12 31.33 -14.96
C ARG A 91 1.27 30.87 -16.15
N PRO A 92 1.88 30.69 -17.33
CA PRO A 92 1.20 30.04 -18.45
C PRO A 92 0.78 28.61 -18.08
N VAL A 93 -0.53 28.36 -18.11
CA VAL A 93 -1.13 27.07 -17.71
C VAL A 93 -0.48 25.86 -18.40
N PRO A 94 -0.24 25.85 -19.73
CA PRO A 94 0.41 24.71 -20.37
C PRO A 94 1.82 24.44 -19.84
N ALA A 95 2.61 25.49 -19.59
CA ALA A 95 3.97 25.35 -19.10
C ALA A 95 4.00 24.77 -17.67
N ALA A 96 3.11 25.26 -16.79
CA ALA A 96 2.98 24.74 -15.44
C ALA A 96 2.50 23.28 -15.41
N ALA A 97 1.51 22.93 -16.24
CA ALA A 97 1.02 21.56 -16.36
C ALA A 97 2.10 20.61 -16.90
N ASP A 98 2.87 21.04 -17.91
CA ASP A 98 3.97 20.24 -18.48
C ASP A 98 5.10 20.00 -17.48
N GLU A 99 5.41 21.00 -16.64
CA GLU A 99 6.40 20.87 -15.58
C GLU A 99 6.00 19.82 -14.54
N VAL A 100 4.75 19.89 -14.06
CA VAL A 100 4.18 18.90 -13.14
C VAL A 100 4.16 17.52 -13.80
N ARG A 101 3.72 17.43 -15.07
CA ARG A 101 3.66 16.17 -15.82
C ARG A 101 5.03 15.50 -15.90
N ARG A 102 6.05 16.25 -16.32
CA ARG A 102 7.43 15.75 -16.45
C ARG A 102 8.00 15.30 -15.11
N THR A 103 7.73 16.05 -14.04
CA THR A 103 8.23 15.73 -12.70
C THR A 103 7.58 14.45 -12.14
N LEU A 104 6.26 14.30 -12.32
CA LEU A 104 5.54 13.09 -11.90
C LEU A 104 6.01 11.84 -12.66
N LEU A 105 6.16 11.93 -13.99
CA LEU A 105 6.69 10.83 -14.80
C LEU A 105 8.10 10.45 -14.37
N ALA A 106 8.98 11.44 -14.17
CA ALA A 106 10.35 11.20 -13.73
C ALA A 106 10.41 10.56 -12.33
N ALA A 107 9.56 10.99 -11.38
CA ALA A 107 9.50 10.41 -10.05
C ALA A 107 8.94 8.98 -10.07
N ALA A 108 7.89 8.73 -10.85
CA ALA A 108 7.33 7.39 -11.06
C ALA A 108 8.38 6.42 -11.58
N GLU A 109 9.19 6.84 -12.56
CA GLU A 109 10.28 6.03 -13.08
C GLU A 109 11.42 5.86 -12.07
N ARG A 110 11.97 6.96 -11.55
CA ARG A 110 13.25 6.97 -10.82
C ARG A 110 13.14 6.59 -9.35
N GLU A 111 12.05 6.96 -8.69
CA GLU A 111 11.85 6.70 -7.26
C GLU A 111 11.04 5.42 -7.02
N LEU A 112 9.97 5.23 -7.80
CA LEU A 112 9.10 4.06 -7.63
C LEU A 112 9.53 2.88 -8.52
N GLY A 113 9.79 3.12 -9.80
CA GLY A 113 9.76 2.06 -10.83
C GLY A 113 8.34 1.68 -11.23
N LEU A 114 7.41 2.64 -11.13
CA LEU A 114 6.02 2.48 -11.55
C LEU A 114 5.95 2.67 -13.08
N PRO A 115 5.34 1.74 -13.84
CA PRO A 115 5.16 1.88 -15.29
C PRO A 115 4.06 2.92 -15.59
N LEU A 116 4.33 4.19 -15.30
CA LEU A 116 3.40 5.29 -15.53
C LEU A 116 3.57 5.81 -16.96
N GLU A 117 2.57 5.59 -17.81
CA GLU A 117 2.61 5.95 -19.23
C GLU A 117 2.06 7.34 -19.49
N TYR A 118 0.95 7.69 -18.83
CA TYR A 118 0.27 8.96 -19.01
C TYR A 118 0.00 9.65 -17.68
N VAL A 119 0.02 10.98 -17.74
CA VAL A 119 -0.37 11.87 -16.65
C VAL A 119 -1.33 12.91 -17.23
N ASP A 120 -2.61 12.72 -16.92
CA ASP A 120 -3.71 13.58 -17.33
C ASP A 120 -4.05 14.57 -16.20
N LEU A 121 -3.81 15.85 -16.48
CA LEU A 121 -3.99 16.94 -15.54
C LEU A 121 -5.12 17.84 -16.01
N ARG A 122 -6.22 17.85 -15.24
CA ARG A 122 -7.32 18.79 -15.46
C ARG A 122 -7.07 20.04 -14.61
N VAL A 123 -6.85 21.18 -15.28
CA VAL A 123 -6.72 22.45 -14.58
C VAL A 123 -8.10 22.94 -14.17
N THR A 124 -8.37 22.95 -12.87
CA THR A 124 -9.69 23.29 -12.33
C THR A 124 -9.74 24.68 -11.70
N GLU A 125 -8.59 25.22 -11.32
CA GLU A 125 -8.49 26.47 -10.57
C GLU A 125 -7.29 27.31 -11.04
N LEU A 126 -7.49 28.63 -11.11
CA LEU A 126 -6.43 29.61 -11.28
C LEU A 126 -6.31 30.45 -10.01
N VAL A 127 -5.15 30.41 -9.36
CA VAL A 127 -4.93 31.02 -8.04
C VAL A 127 -4.13 32.32 -8.22
N GLU A 128 -4.66 33.44 -7.75
CA GLU A 128 -3.90 34.69 -7.78
C GLU A 128 -2.67 34.63 -6.86
N ALA A 129 -1.50 34.94 -7.41
CA ALA A 129 -0.26 35.06 -6.65
C ALA A 129 -0.38 36.21 -5.64
N GLY A 130 -0.46 35.89 -4.35
CA GLY A 130 -0.52 36.88 -3.27
C GLY A 130 -1.73 36.85 -2.34
N SER A 131 -2.66 35.88 -2.47
CA SER A 131 -3.80 35.76 -1.54
C SER A 131 -3.48 35.05 -0.21
N ALA A 132 -2.21 34.80 0.09
CA ALA A 132 -1.76 34.40 1.43
C ALA A 132 -1.82 35.59 2.40
N GLY A 133 -3.02 36.04 2.75
CA GLY A 133 -3.19 37.11 3.72
C GLY A 133 -4.53 37.84 3.70
N ARG A 134 -5.64 37.11 3.92
CA ARG A 134 -6.85 37.67 4.55
C ARG A 134 -7.86 36.56 4.88
N VAL A 135 -7.57 35.77 5.92
CA VAL A 135 -8.64 35.10 6.67
C VAL A 135 -9.32 36.20 7.48
N ARG A 136 -10.52 36.59 7.05
CA ARG A 136 -11.41 37.46 7.81
C ARG A 136 -11.89 36.65 9.01
N ARG A 137 -11.40 37.03 10.18
CA ARG A 137 -11.89 36.62 11.49
C ARG A 137 -13.31 37.17 11.63
N GLU A 138 -14.31 36.31 11.67
CA GLU A 138 -15.63 36.63 12.20
C GLU A 138 -15.96 35.64 13.30
N GLU A 139 -15.62 36.05 14.53
CA GLU A 139 -16.19 35.55 15.77
C GLU A 139 -17.54 36.24 15.99
N GLY A 140 -18.56 35.49 16.47
CA GLY A 140 -19.78 36.09 16.99
C GLY A 140 -20.93 35.12 17.34
N SER A 141 -20.83 34.45 18.50
CA SER A 141 -21.84 34.40 19.60
C SER A 141 -23.30 34.00 19.26
N GLY A 142 -23.83 32.80 19.58
CA GLY A 142 -24.37 32.29 20.89
C GLY A 142 -25.92 32.45 20.98
N PRO A 143 -26.74 31.81 21.87
CA PRO A 143 -26.55 30.68 22.82
C PRO A 143 -27.76 29.67 23.00
N ARG A 144 -27.54 28.52 23.72
CA ARG A 144 -28.46 27.63 24.52
C ARG A 144 -29.58 26.85 23.77
N GLU A 145 -30.11 25.68 24.16
CA GLU A 145 -30.16 24.82 25.37
C GLU A 145 -30.78 23.44 25.01
N GLY A 146 -30.66 22.41 25.88
CA GLY A 146 -31.45 21.16 25.86
C GLY A 146 -30.59 19.89 25.79
N ALA A 147 -30.29 19.23 26.93
CA ALA A 147 -30.99 18.02 27.42
C ALA A 147 -30.97 16.88 26.36
N GLU A 148 -30.37 15.72 26.59
CA GLU A 148 -30.81 14.73 27.57
C GLU A 148 -29.79 13.57 27.61
N GLU A 149 -29.49 13.10 28.82
CA GLU A 149 -28.64 11.95 29.14
C GLU A 149 -29.50 10.67 29.18
N PRO A 150 -29.00 9.52 28.69
CA PRO A 150 -29.34 8.28 29.39
C PRO A 150 -28.13 7.38 29.68
N ALA A 151 -28.20 6.80 30.86
CA ALA A 151 -27.24 5.94 31.53
C ALA A 151 -26.89 4.62 30.78
N PRO A 152 -25.72 4.01 31.05
CA PRO A 152 -25.44 2.64 30.64
C PRO A 152 -26.04 1.65 31.64
N GLY A 153 -27.05 0.91 31.20
CA GLY A 153 -27.62 -0.24 31.89
C GLY A 153 -26.83 -1.52 31.63
N ARG A 154 -26.36 -2.13 32.73
CA ARG A 154 -26.34 -3.57 33.04
C ARG A 154 -25.77 -4.57 32.01
N GLU A 155 -24.67 -5.17 32.44
CA GLU A 155 -24.15 -6.48 32.04
C GLU A 155 -25.23 -7.58 32.01
N PRO A 156 -25.01 -8.62 31.18
CA PRO A 156 -25.19 -9.97 31.66
C PRO A 156 -23.88 -10.77 31.54
N ALA A 157 -23.49 -11.35 32.67
CA ALA A 157 -22.55 -12.46 32.74
C ALA A 157 -23.13 -13.69 32.01
N ALA A 158 -22.36 -14.28 31.10
CA ALA A 158 -22.57 -15.64 30.66
C ALA A 158 -21.21 -16.37 30.67
N ARG A 159 -21.10 -17.25 31.68
CA ARG A 159 -20.11 -18.32 31.76
C ARG A 159 -20.28 -19.24 30.55
N GLY A 160 -19.17 -19.60 29.90
CA GLY A 160 -19.11 -20.64 28.89
C GLY A 160 -17.69 -21.16 28.80
N ALA A 161 -17.40 -22.20 29.59
CA ALA A 161 -16.15 -22.94 29.55
C ALA A 161 -16.22 -24.01 28.46
N GLY A 162 -15.21 -24.00 27.57
CA GLY A 162 -14.70 -25.13 26.78
C GLY A 162 -15.38 -25.42 25.43
N PRO A 163 -14.77 -26.25 24.55
CA PRO A 163 -13.43 -26.85 24.61
C PRO A 163 -12.52 -26.41 23.44
N GLY A 164 -11.22 -26.71 23.57
CA GLY A 164 -10.17 -26.32 22.64
C GLY A 164 -10.43 -26.72 21.18
N GLY A 165 -10.50 -25.70 20.33
CA GLY A 165 -10.10 -25.85 18.93
C GLY A 165 -8.58 -25.81 18.90
N ARG A 166 -7.96 -26.98 18.69
CA ARG A 166 -6.57 -27.08 18.24
C ARG A 166 -6.48 -26.24 16.97
N THR A 167 -5.99 -25.02 17.10
CA THR A 167 -5.41 -24.32 15.98
C THR A 167 -4.19 -25.15 15.68
N GLU A 168 -4.14 -25.77 14.50
CA GLU A 168 -2.91 -26.36 14.01
C GLU A 168 -1.84 -25.29 14.17
N GLU A 169 -0.98 -25.47 15.17
CA GLU A 169 0.21 -24.64 15.31
C GLU A 169 0.89 -24.73 13.94
N PRO A 170 1.20 -23.60 13.27
CA PRO A 170 2.04 -23.69 12.08
C PRO A 170 3.23 -24.55 12.48
N GLY A 171 3.42 -25.69 11.80
CA GLY A 171 4.46 -26.64 12.16
C GLY A 171 5.75 -25.86 12.41
N THR A 172 6.50 -26.23 13.45
CA THR A 172 7.72 -25.52 13.86
C THR A 172 8.61 -25.18 12.65
N GLU A 173 8.64 -26.06 11.66
CA GLU A 173 9.33 -25.91 10.38
C GLU A 173 8.85 -24.71 9.53
N GLN A 174 7.54 -24.44 9.45
CA GLN A 174 6.97 -23.31 8.71
C GLN A 174 7.26 -21.98 9.41
N ALA A 175 7.21 -21.97 10.75
CA ALA A 175 7.60 -20.82 11.55
C ALA A 175 9.11 -20.52 11.38
N GLU A 176 9.95 -21.55 11.45
CA GLU A 176 11.39 -21.44 11.21
C GLU A 176 11.70 -20.98 9.77
N ALA A 177 10.96 -21.45 8.77
CA ALA A 177 11.10 -21.00 7.39
C ALA A 177 10.72 -19.52 7.24
N ALA A 178 9.61 -19.09 7.85
CA ALA A 178 9.20 -17.69 7.87
C ALA A 178 10.26 -16.81 8.56
N ASP A 179 10.88 -17.28 9.66
CA ASP A 179 11.95 -16.55 10.35
C ASP A 179 13.24 -16.46 9.53
N ARG A 180 13.59 -17.52 8.77
CA ARG A 180 14.72 -17.47 7.82
C ARG A 180 14.47 -16.44 6.73
N VAL A 181 13.28 -16.45 6.13
CA VAL A 181 12.87 -15.46 5.12
C VAL A 181 12.89 -14.05 5.70
N ALA A 182 12.31 -13.85 6.88
CA ALA A 182 12.26 -12.56 7.54
C ALA A 182 13.66 -11.98 7.77
N ARG A 183 14.59 -12.80 8.28
CA ARG A 183 15.98 -12.41 8.50
C ARG A 183 16.70 -12.05 7.20
N ALA A 184 16.52 -12.84 6.15
CA ALA A 184 17.12 -12.59 4.84
C ALA A 184 16.61 -11.29 4.22
N VAL A 185 15.31 -11.04 4.29
CA VAL A 185 14.68 -9.82 3.74
C VAL A 185 15.11 -8.57 4.52
N LEU A 186 15.19 -8.65 5.85
CA LEU A 186 15.66 -7.54 6.69
C LEU A 186 17.14 -7.20 6.47
N ALA A 187 17.94 -8.14 5.95
CA ALA A 187 19.33 -7.89 5.60
C ALA A 187 19.51 -7.16 4.25
N VAL A 188 18.44 -7.00 3.46
CA VAL A 188 18.49 -6.31 2.17
C VAL A 188 18.63 -4.79 2.38
N PRO A 189 19.64 -4.15 1.79
CA PRO A 189 19.76 -2.68 1.82
C PRO A 189 18.49 -2.01 1.30
N GLY A 190 17.98 -1.05 2.06
CA GLY A 190 16.74 -0.33 1.75
C GLY A 190 15.48 -0.95 2.35
N VAL A 191 15.49 -2.18 2.89
CA VAL A 191 14.37 -2.68 3.69
C VAL A 191 14.48 -2.16 5.11
N VAL A 192 13.48 -1.38 5.56
CA VAL A 192 13.48 -0.75 6.89
C VAL A 192 12.85 -1.68 7.93
N ARG A 193 11.73 -2.30 7.58
CA ARG A 193 11.04 -3.28 8.44
C ARG A 193 10.12 -4.15 7.62
N LEU A 194 9.78 -5.31 8.17
CA LEU A 194 8.64 -6.09 7.72
C LEU A 194 7.37 -5.47 8.28
N ALA A 195 6.41 -5.16 7.41
CA ALA A 195 5.18 -4.49 7.81
C ALA A 195 4.15 -5.52 8.29
N PRO A 196 3.74 -5.52 9.57
CA PRO A 196 2.56 -6.29 9.97
C PRO A 196 1.33 -5.76 9.20
N ALA A 197 0.28 -6.55 9.05
CA ALA A 197 -0.96 -6.06 8.46
C ALA A 197 -1.59 -4.99 9.38
N GLN A 198 -1.25 -3.72 9.16
CA GLN A 198 -1.84 -2.58 9.83
C GLN A 198 -2.70 -1.82 8.81
N GLY A 199 -4.01 -1.84 9.03
CA GLY A 199 -4.92 -0.84 8.47
C GLY A 199 -5.23 0.20 9.55
N PRO A 200 -5.43 1.48 9.21
CA PRO A 200 -5.60 2.57 10.18
C PRO A 200 -6.89 2.49 11.04
N ALA A 201 -7.75 1.48 10.85
CA ALA A 201 -9.02 1.32 11.58
C ALA A 201 -8.97 0.33 12.77
N PHE A 202 -7.83 -0.32 13.06
CA PHE A 202 -7.77 -1.42 14.04
C PHE A 202 -6.82 -1.20 15.22
N SER A 203 -6.55 0.05 15.59
CA SER A 203 -5.68 0.37 16.75
C SER A 203 -6.27 0.06 18.13
N HIS A 204 -7.56 -0.29 18.24
CA HIS A 204 -8.23 -0.47 19.55
C HIS A 204 -8.82 -1.87 19.79
N VAL A 205 -8.68 -2.82 18.87
CA VAL A 205 -9.14 -4.20 19.09
C VAL A 205 -8.14 -5.17 18.49
N ALA A 206 -7.19 -5.66 19.28
CA ALA A 206 -6.29 -6.72 18.85
C ALA A 206 -6.07 -7.76 19.96
N ALA A 207 -7.14 -8.48 20.29
CA ALA A 207 -7.08 -9.86 20.78
C ALA A 207 -7.37 -10.82 19.59
N GLY A 208 -6.64 -10.63 18.49
CA GLY A 208 -6.71 -11.46 17.28
C GLY A 208 -5.30 -11.89 16.84
N PRO A 209 -5.16 -12.94 16.02
CA PRO A 209 -3.86 -13.45 15.61
C PRO A 209 -3.00 -12.36 14.95
N ARG A 210 -1.75 -12.24 15.39
CA ARG A 210 -0.76 -11.36 14.78
C ARG A 210 -0.58 -11.77 13.32
N PHE A 211 -1.02 -10.94 12.39
CA PHE A 211 -0.80 -11.21 10.97
C PHE A 211 0.69 -11.12 10.67
N SER A 212 1.29 -12.24 10.26
CA SER A 212 2.70 -12.29 9.89
C SER A 212 2.94 -11.50 8.60
N ALA A 213 4.01 -10.69 8.60
CA ALA A 213 4.48 -9.95 7.43
C ALA A 213 5.06 -10.87 6.33
N VAL A 214 5.33 -12.13 6.67
CA VAL A 214 5.75 -13.21 5.78
C VAL A 214 4.68 -14.30 5.81
N ARG A 215 4.09 -14.60 4.66
CA ARG A 215 3.20 -15.74 4.48
C ARG A 215 3.83 -16.67 3.45
N ILE A 216 3.91 -17.95 3.78
CA ILE A 216 4.36 -19.00 2.87
C ILE A 216 3.15 -19.90 2.63
N GLU A 217 2.75 -20.04 1.38
CA GLU A 217 1.69 -20.92 0.91
C GLU A 217 2.31 -22.11 0.18
N GLY A 218 1.90 -23.33 0.56
CA GLY A 218 2.59 -24.56 0.16
C GLY A 218 3.71 -24.95 1.12
N ASP A 219 4.34 -26.09 0.83
CA ASP A 219 5.41 -26.65 1.64
C ASP A 219 6.74 -26.53 0.88
N PRO A 220 7.68 -25.69 1.37
CA PRO A 220 8.97 -25.49 0.71
C PRO A 220 9.85 -26.76 0.71
N ALA A 221 9.58 -27.75 1.57
CA ALA A 221 10.31 -29.01 1.62
C ALA A 221 9.71 -30.10 0.70
N ALA A 222 8.42 -29.98 0.35
CA ALA A 222 7.70 -31.02 -0.39
C ALA A 222 7.29 -30.63 -1.82
N GLY A 223 7.39 -29.36 -2.22
CA GLY A 223 6.99 -28.94 -3.56
C GLY A 223 7.07 -27.43 -3.82
N PRO A 224 6.37 -26.92 -4.85
CA PRO A 224 6.34 -25.50 -5.14
C PRO A 224 5.67 -24.73 -4.01
N CYS A 225 6.24 -23.58 -3.64
CA CYS A 225 5.68 -22.70 -2.61
C CYS A 225 5.68 -21.24 -3.07
N HIS A 226 4.71 -20.49 -2.54
CA HIS A 226 4.53 -19.08 -2.83
C HIS A 226 4.69 -18.24 -1.57
N VAL A 227 5.58 -17.24 -1.62
CA VAL A 227 5.86 -16.35 -0.49
C VAL A 227 5.21 -15.01 -0.73
N LEU A 228 4.29 -14.57 0.13
CA LEU A 228 3.84 -13.18 0.19
C LEU A 228 4.60 -12.42 1.28
N LEU A 229 5.27 -11.34 0.88
CA LEU A 229 6.02 -10.44 1.74
C LEU A 229 5.33 -9.09 1.84
N ARG A 230 5.33 -8.52 3.04
CA ARG A 230 4.92 -7.13 3.26
C ARG A 230 6.08 -6.36 3.85
N VAL A 231 6.51 -5.32 3.14
CA VAL A 231 7.72 -4.57 3.49
C VAL A 231 7.45 -3.08 3.62
N THR A 232 8.22 -2.45 4.50
CA THR A 232 8.46 -1.00 4.49
C THR A 232 9.87 -0.77 3.97
N VAL A 233 10.01 0.11 2.98
CA VAL A 233 11.29 0.42 2.34
C VAL A 233 11.74 1.84 2.62
N SER A 234 13.03 2.08 2.53
CA SER A 234 13.65 3.40 2.61
C SER A 234 13.43 4.16 1.30
N PRO A 235 13.20 5.49 1.35
CA PRO A 235 13.11 6.32 0.15
C PRO A 235 14.48 6.56 -0.51
N GLU A 236 15.59 6.14 0.11
CA GLU A 236 16.96 6.36 -0.40
C GLU A 236 17.30 5.49 -1.62
N HIS A 237 16.54 4.42 -1.81
CA HIS A 237 16.69 3.50 -2.93
C HIS A 237 15.40 3.50 -3.75
N ARG A 238 15.51 3.21 -5.04
CA ARG A 238 14.33 2.99 -5.88
C ARG A 238 13.51 1.84 -5.30
N VAL A 239 12.20 2.06 -5.14
CA VAL A 239 11.29 1.12 -4.46
C VAL A 239 11.27 -0.23 -5.16
N LEU A 240 11.17 -0.25 -6.50
CA LEU A 240 11.18 -1.48 -7.29
C LEU A 240 12.45 -2.30 -7.09
N ASP A 241 13.62 -1.66 -7.10
CA ASP A 241 14.90 -2.38 -7.00
C ASP A 241 15.06 -3.00 -5.61
N THR A 242 14.65 -2.28 -4.57
CA THR A 242 14.62 -2.79 -3.19
C THR A 242 13.66 -3.97 -3.05
N ALA A 243 12.47 -3.88 -3.63
CA ALA A 243 11.48 -4.95 -3.56
C ALA A 243 11.88 -6.19 -4.36
N ARG A 244 12.51 -6.02 -5.54
CA ARG A 244 13.11 -7.12 -6.31
C ARG A 244 14.18 -7.83 -5.51
N ALA A 245 15.07 -7.07 -4.86
CA ALA A 245 16.10 -7.62 -3.99
C ALA A 245 15.51 -8.38 -2.79
N ALA A 246 14.45 -7.86 -2.17
CA ALA A 246 13.72 -8.54 -1.11
C ALA A 246 13.08 -9.86 -1.59
N GLY A 247 12.44 -9.87 -2.76
CA GLY A 247 11.86 -11.08 -3.36
C GLY A 247 12.92 -12.12 -3.72
N ALA A 248 14.09 -11.70 -4.21
CA ALA A 248 15.23 -12.58 -4.44
C ALA A 248 15.79 -13.16 -3.13
N ALA A 249 15.96 -12.34 -2.10
CA ALA A 249 16.43 -12.78 -0.78
C ALA A 249 15.49 -13.79 -0.13
N ALA A 250 14.17 -13.57 -0.22
CA ALA A 250 13.17 -14.51 0.30
C ALA A 250 13.22 -15.86 -0.41
N ARG A 251 13.31 -15.88 -1.74
CA ARG A 251 13.48 -17.13 -2.50
C ARG A 251 14.75 -17.86 -2.13
N GLY A 252 15.88 -17.14 -2.05
CA GLY A 252 17.17 -17.70 -1.65
C GLY A 252 17.17 -18.28 -0.22
N ALA A 253 16.36 -17.74 0.69
CA ALA A 253 16.25 -18.23 2.06
C ALA A 253 15.49 -19.57 2.19
N LEU A 254 14.68 -19.94 1.18
CA LEU A 254 13.90 -21.18 1.16
C LEU A 254 14.56 -22.33 0.39
N GLY A 255 15.68 -22.10 -0.31
CA GLY A 255 16.46 -23.15 -0.97
C GLY A 255 16.34 -23.14 -2.49
N THR A 256 16.23 -24.33 -3.12
CA THR A 256 16.30 -24.49 -4.58
C THR A 256 15.27 -23.60 -5.29
N PRO A 257 15.71 -22.70 -6.19
CA PRO A 257 14.84 -21.66 -6.76
C PRO A 257 13.74 -22.22 -7.67
N ASP A 258 13.87 -23.46 -8.13
CA ASP A 258 12.89 -24.13 -8.97
C ASP A 258 11.63 -24.45 -8.16
N GLY A 259 10.59 -23.65 -8.36
CA GLY A 259 9.29 -23.82 -7.71
C GLY A 259 8.99 -22.83 -6.57
N VAL A 260 9.93 -21.95 -6.20
CA VAL A 260 9.67 -20.89 -5.21
C VAL A 260 9.34 -19.57 -5.91
N THR A 261 8.10 -19.12 -5.76
CA THR A 261 7.67 -17.80 -6.23
C THR A 261 7.56 -16.83 -5.06
N ALA A 262 7.81 -15.54 -5.30
CA ALA A 262 7.67 -14.52 -4.28
C ALA A 262 6.87 -13.33 -4.81
N ALA A 263 5.92 -12.88 -3.99
CA ALA A 263 5.16 -11.68 -4.17
C ALA A 263 5.54 -10.66 -3.10
N VAL A 264 5.96 -9.46 -3.50
CA VAL A 264 6.39 -8.41 -2.56
C VAL A 264 5.42 -7.25 -2.61
N LEU A 265 4.74 -7.00 -1.49
CA LEU A 265 3.88 -5.83 -1.30
C LEU A 265 4.58 -4.76 -0.47
N VAL A 266 4.88 -3.63 -1.11
CA VAL A 266 5.38 -2.42 -0.44
C VAL A 266 4.20 -1.71 0.21
N ALA A 267 4.12 -1.84 1.52
CA ALA A 267 3.03 -1.30 2.33
C ALA A 267 3.34 0.09 2.89
N ALA A 268 4.61 0.50 2.91
CA ALA A 268 5.03 1.84 3.30
C ALA A 268 6.40 2.19 2.71
N VAL A 269 6.63 3.49 2.53
CA VAL A 269 7.97 4.08 2.35
C VAL A 269 8.24 4.92 3.60
N ASP A 270 9.36 4.66 4.27
CA ASP A 270 9.69 5.29 5.54
C ASP A 270 9.82 6.80 5.37
N ARG A 271 9.11 7.55 6.21
CA ARG A 271 9.15 9.02 6.18
C ARG A 271 10.35 9.43 7.04
N ARG A 272 11.36 10.05 6.42
CA ARG A 272 12.45 10.69 7.16
C ARG A 272 11.91 11.75 8.12
#